data_AF-A0A1I2CQV1-F1
#
_entry.id   AF-A0A1I2CQV1-F1
#
_cell.length_a   1.000
_cell.length_b   1.000
_cell.length_c   1.000
_cell.angle_alpha   90.00
_cell.angle_beta   90.00
_cell.angle_gamma   90.00
#
_symmetry.space_group_name_H-M   'P 1'
#
loop_
_entity.id
_entity.type
_entity.pdbx_description
1 polymer ?
#
loop_
_entity_poly.entity_id
_entity_poly.type
_entity_poly.pdbx_seq_one_letter_code
_entity_poly.pdbx_strand_id
1 'polypeptide(L)' 'MRTPDPAGLLAQSEIFELQEAGEAAALRGDPPGSCPYKVARSLEDQARRSMWNRGYAAGRTQRRSQR' A
#
# COMPACT_ATOMS: atom_id res chain seq x y z
N MET A 1 -10.94 -14.78 17.96
CA MET A 1 -9.59 -14.67 17.37
C MET A 1 -9.39 -13.24 16.91
N ARG A 2 -8.44 -12.48 17.47
CA ARG A 2 -8.02 -11.19 16.90
C ARG A 2 -7.19 -11.52 15.66
N THR A 3 -7.63 -11.12 14.48
CA THR A 3 -6.80 -11.13 13.29
C THR A 3 -5.55 -10.31 13.61
N PRO A 4 -4.32 -10.85 13.45
CA PRO A 4 -3.12 -10.06 13.65
C PRO A 4 -3.21 -8.83 12.75
N ASP A 5 -3.00 -7.65 13.33
CA ASP A 5 -2.98 -6.43 12.53
C ASP A 5 -1.85 -6.58 11.50
N PRO A 6 -2.13 -6.40 10.20
CA PRO A 6 -1.10 -6.54 9.17
C PRO A 6 0.09 -5.59 9.40
N ALA A 7 -0.09 -4.46 10.07
CA ALA A 7 1.02 -3.58 10.48
C ALA A 7 1.88 -4.18 11.61
N GLY A 8 1.39 -5.16 12.35
CA GLY A 8 2.16 -5.92 13.33
C GLY A 8 3.05 -7.01 12.72
N LEU A 9 2.92 -7.27 11.42
CA LEU A 9 3.73 -8.26 10.69
C LEU A 9 4.92 -7.66 9.95
N LEU A 10 4.97 -6.33 9.80
CA LEU A 10 6.01 -5.62 9.05
C LEU A 10 6.76 -4.66 9.96
N ALA A 11 8.02 -4.36 9.61
CA ALA A 11 8.75 -3.28 10.26
C ALA A 11 8.09 -1.92 9.98
N GLN A 12 8.15 -0.98 10.93
CA GLN A 12 7.59 0.36 10.70
C GLN A 12 8.21 1.05 9.47
N SER A 13 9.52 0.92 9.27
CA SER A 13 10.21 1.48 8.10
C SER A 13 9.63 0.92 6.79
N GLU A 14 9.42 -0.39 6.73
CA GLU A 14 8.84 -1.06 5.57
C GLU A 14 7.40 -0.59 5.31
N ILE A 15 6.60 -0.38 6.36
CA ILE A 15 5.24 0.17 6.24
C ILE A 15 5.26 1.55 5.58
N PHE A 16 6.15 2.44 6.01
CA PHE A 16 6.29 3.78 5.42
C PHE A 16 6.71 3.69 3.96
N GLU A 17 7.74 2.90 3.64
CA GLU A 17 8.23 2.73 2.26
C GLU A 17 7.13 2.20 1.33
N LEU A 18 6.32 1.26 1.80
CA LEU A 18 5.19 0.72 1.03
C LEU A 18 4.11 1.76 0.77
N GLN A 19 3.77 2.56 1.78
CA GLN A 19 2.78 3.62 1.64
C GLN A 19 3.27 4.71 0.68
N GLU A 20 4.52 5.15 0.82
CA GLU A 20 5.13 6.13 -0.10
C GLU A 20 5.17 5.60 -1.54
N ALA A 21 5.55 4.34 -1.73
CA ALA A 21 5.56 3.71 -3.06
C ALA A 21 4.16 3.65 -3.68
N GLY A 22 3.13 3.35 -2.88
CA GLY A 22 1.73 3.36 -3.32
C GLY A 22 1.25 4.76 -3.68
N GLU A 23 1.53 5.74 -2.82
CA GLU A 23 1.16 7.14 -3.02
C GLU A 23 1.78 7.70 -4.31
N ALA A 24 3.08 7.49 -4.49
CA ALA A 24 3.80 7.92 -5.68
C ALA A 24 3.21 7.32 -6.97
N ALA A 25 2.83 6.04 -6.95
CA ALA A 25 2.17 5.39 -8.09
C ALA A 25 0.82 6.03 -8.43
N ALA A 26 0.01 6.37 -7.41
CA ALA A 26 -1.27 7.04 -7.64
C ALA A 26 -1.10 8.47 -8.19
N LEU A 27 -0.11 9.20 -7.69
CA LEU A 27 0.23 10.55 -8.16
C LEU A 27 0.70 10.55 -9.61
N ARG A 28 1.53 9.59 -10.02
CA ARG A 28 1.90 9.37 -11.43
C ARG A 28 0.73 8.97 -12.31
N GLY A 29 -0.32 8.41 -11.71
CA GLY A 29 -1.49 7.91 -12.42
C GLY A 29 -1.38 6.48 -12.90
N ASP A 30 -0.46 5.72 -12.32
CA ASP A 30 -0.34 4.29 -12.54
C ASP A 30 -1.63 3.59 -12.10
N PRO A 31 -2.07 2.51 -12.78
CA PRO A 31 -3.24 1.75 -12.34
C PRO A 31 -2.97 1.04 -11.00
N PRO A 32 -4.01 0.71 -10.22
CA PRO A 32 -3.86 -0.02 -8.95
C PRO A 32 -3.24 -1.40 -9.14
N GLY A 33 -3.37 -1.97 -10.36
CA GLY A 33 -2.69 -3.19 -10.78
C GLY A 33 -1.18 -3.04 -10.94
N SER A 34 -0.57 -1.90 -10.65
CA SER A 34 0.89 -1.73 -10.64
C SER A 34 1.53 -2.14 -9.31
N CYS A 35 0.72 -2.46 -8.29
CA CYS A 35 1.21 -3.01 -7.03
C CYS A 35 2.07 -4.25 -7.29
N PRO A 36 3.33 -4.32 -6.80
CA PRO A 36 4.21 -5.46 -7.03
C PRO A 36 3.76 -6.71 -6.22
N TYR A 37 3.02 -6.53 -5.13
CA TYR A 37 2.60 -7.60 -4.21
C TYR A 37 1.28 -8.27 -4.63
N LYS A 38 1.12 -8.63 -5.91
CA LYS A 38 -0.16 -9.12 -6.47
C LYS A 38 -0.57 -10.49 -5.95
N VAL A 39 0.41 -11.37 -5.75
CA VAL A 39 0.20 -12.75 -5.34
C VAL A 39 0.62 -12.88 -3.87
N ALA A 40 -0.34 -12.72 -2.98
CA ALA A 40 -0.08 -12.72 -1.55
C ALA A 40 -0.01 -14.16 -1.02
N ARG A 41 1.18 -14.77 -1.16
CA ARG A 41 1.42 -16.18 -0.78
C ARG A 41 1.70 -16.33 0.72
N SER A 42 2.07 -15.25 1.40
CA SER A 42 2.29 -15.18 2.83
C SER A 42 1.42 -14.10 3.49
N LEU A 43 1.27 -14.15 4.81
CA LEU A 43 0.62 -13.08 5.58
C LEU A 43 1.39 -11.75 5.47
N GLU A 44 2.72 -11.81 5.35
CA GLU A 44 3.56 -10.63 5.11
C GLU A 44 3.27 -10.01 3.74
N ASP A 45 3.12 -10.81 2.68
CA ASP A 45 2.76 -10.27 1.36
C ASP A 45 1.37 -9.63 1.36
N GLN A 46 0.42 -10.20 2.13
CA GLN A 46 -0.90 -9.61 2.32
C GLN A 46 -0.80 -8.26 3.06
N ALA A 47 0.07 -8.18 4.08
CA ALA A 47 0.34 -6.95 4.80
C ALA A 47 1.00 -5.90 3.89
N ARG A 48 2.01 -6.30 3.10
CA ARG A 48 2.73 -5.42 2.16
C ARG A 48 1.77 -4.81 1.15
N ARG A 49 0.96 -5.68 0.53
CA ARG A 49 -0.09 -5.26 -0.42
C ARG A 49 -1.08 -4.31 0.24
N SER A 50 -1.49 -4.58 1.48
CA SER A 50 -2.43 -3.73 2.22
C SER A 50 -1.86 -2.34 2.50
N MET A 51 -0.59 -2.24 2.93
CA MET A 51 0.07 -0.96 3.17
C MET A 51 0.29 -0.17 1.88
N TRP A 52 0.72 -0.85 0.81
CA TRP A 52 0.86 -0.22 -0.51
C TRP A 52 -0.47 0.34 -1.01
N ASN A 53 -1.56 -0.43 -0.88
CA ASN A 53 -2.90 0.03 -1.27
C ASN A 53 -3.39 1.24 -0.46
N ARG A 54 -3.04 1.33 0.84
CA ARG A 54 -3.37 2.50 1.67
C ARG A 54 -2.70 3.76 1.13
N GLY A 55 -1.40 3.69 0.87
CA GLY A 55 -0.65 4.79 0.24
C GLY A 55 -1.23 5.19 -1.12
N TYR A 56 -1.54 4.20 -1.96
CA TYR A 56 -2.15 4.44 -3.27
C TYR A 56 -3.52 5.13 -3.16
N ALA A 57 -4.36 4.77 -2.19
CA ALA A 57 -5.63 5.46 -1.94
C ALA A 57 -5.43 6.92 -1.48
N ALA A 58 -4.39 7.17 -0.66
CA ALA A 58 -4.03 8.52 -0.23
C ALA A 58 -3.61 9.39 -1.43
N GLY A 59 -2.68 8.91 -2.27
CA GLY A 59 -2.23 9.62 -3.46
C GLY A 59 -3.36 9.85 -4.49
N ARG A 60 -4.30 8.91 -4.61
CA ARG A 60 -5.50 9.11 -5.45
C ARG A 60 -6.38 10.24 -4.95
N THR A 61 -6.56 10.32 -3.64
CA THR A 61 -7.33 11.38 -2.99
C THR A 61 -6.64 12.73 -3.20
N GLN A 62 -5.33 12.79 -2.98
CA GLN A 62 -4.53 13.98 -3.19
C GLN A 62 -4.57 14.47 -4.65
N ARG A 63 -4.45 13.56 -5.63
CA ARG A 63 -4.58 13.89 -7.05
C ARG A 63 -5.97 14.41 -7.42
N ARG A 64 -7.03 13.88 -6.78
CA ARG A 64 -8.40 14.34 -6.99
C ARG A 64 -8.63 15.75 -6.43
N SER A 65 -8.03 16.07 -5.28
CA SER A 65 -8.16 17.40 -4.67
C SER A 65 -7.40 18.50 -5.41
N GLN A 66 -6.47 18.15 -6.29
CA GLN A 66 -5.70 19.10 -7.11
C GLN A 66 -6.34 19.38 -8.49
N ARG A 67 -7.52 18.82 -8.76
CA ARG A 67 -8.18 18.87 -10.07
C ARG A 67 -9.48 19.66 -9.99
#